data_AF-N1RGK0-F1
#
_entry.id   AF-N1RGK0-F1
#
_cell.length_a   1.000
_cell.length_b   1.000
_cell.length_c   1.000
_cell.angle_alpha   90.00
_cell.angle_beta   90.00
_cell.angle_gamma   90.00
#
_symmetry.space_group_name_H-M   'P 1'
#
loop_
_entity.id
_entity.type
_entity.pdbx_description
1 polymer ?
#
loop_
_entity_poly.entity_id
_entity_poly.type
_entity_poly.pdbx_seq_one_letter_code
_entity_poly.pdbx_strand_id
1 'polypeptide(L)'
;MSLRDIQRSMKRDPEGHGISALGYDGVLRTFDAERNILDAIGLNPTHIREYYDGLPMPERFLTADGRNVSRRDMFHPDAENIPRKTTEEDRARTRAYNEELKRRGVSCCVASKSTDGVKPNTT
;
A
#
# COMPACT_ATOMS: atom_id res chain seq x y z
N MET A 1 -12.05 -6.06 16.22
CA MET A 1 -11.68 -5.02 15.24
C MET A 1 -11.40 -5.71 13.91
N SER A 2 -12.02 -5.26 12.81
CA SER A 2 -11.77 -5.82 11.46
C SER A 2 -10.45 -5.32 10.89
N LEU A 3 -9.91 -5.97 9.84
CA LEU A 3 -8.73 -5.42 9.14
C LEU A 3 -9.02 -4.02 8.59
N ARG A 4 -10.24 -3.79 8.10
CA ARG A 4 -10.66 -2.48 7.58
C ARG A 4 -10.61 -1.39 8.66
N ASP A 5 -11.01 -1.70 9.89
CA ASP A 5 -10.94 -0.75 11.00
C ASP A 5 -9.48 -0.43 11.34
N ILE A 6 -8.61 -1.45 11.38
CA ILE A 6 -7.16 -1.28 11.61
C ILE A 6 -6.57 -0.34 10.55
N GLN A 7 -6.82 -0.61 9.26
CA GLN A 7 -6.32 0.21 8.14
C GLN A 7 -6.82 1.67 8.17
N ARG A 8 -7.98 1.91 8.79
CA ARG A 8 -8.55 3.26 8.98
C ARG A 8 -7.94 3.99 10.17
N SER A 9 -7.54 3.26 11.22
CA SER A 9 -6.92 3.86 12.41
C SER A 9 -5.44 4.18 12.26
N MET A 10 -4.74 3.55 11.31
CA MET A 10 -3.30 3.76 11.12
C MET A 10 -2.97 5.15 10.57
N LYS A 11 -1.86 5.73 11.05
CA LYS A 11 -1.37 7.00 10.51
C LYS A 11 -1.01 6.85 9.03
N ARG A 12 -1.35 7.87 8.25
CA ARG A 12 -1.01 7.96 6.83
C ARG A 12 -0.12 9.16 6.57
N ASP A 13 0.55 9.11 5.45
CA ASP A 13 1.27 10.26 4.93
C ASP A 13 0.28 11.42 4.72
N PRO A 14 0.47 12.58 5.37
CA PRO A 14 -0.42 13.73 5.23
C PRO A 14 -0.49 14.26 3.80
N GLU A 15 0.56 14.07 3.00
CA GLU A 15 0.60 14.49 1.59
C GLU A 15 -0.09 13.48 0.66
N GLY A 16 -0.44 12.29 1.17
CA GLY A 16 -1.13 11.26 0.40
C GLY A 16 -0.25 10.53 -0.63
N HIS A 17 1.08 10.66 -0.53
CA HIS A 17 2.07 10.00 -1.39
C HIS A 17 2.62 8.69 -0.79
N GLY A 18 2.27 8.42 0.47
CA GLY A 18 2.60 7.21 1.19
C GLY A 18 1.87 5.95 0.71
N ILE A 19 2.31 4.81 1.24
CA ILE A 19 1.76 3.48 0.92
C ILE A 19 1.55 2.67 2.19
N SER A 20 0.78 1.58 2.08
CA SER A 20 0.68 0.56 3.12
C SER A 20 1.13 -0.78 2.57
N ALA A 21 1.91 -1.53 3.34
CA ALA A 21 2.36 -2.86 2.93
C ALA A 21 2.40 -3.82 4.12
N LEU A 22 2.01 -5.06 3.87
CA LEU A 22 2.13 -6.18 4.80
C LEU A 22 3.52 -6.82 4.60
N GLY A 23 4.35 -6.81 5.65
CA GLY A 23 5.62 -7.53 5.65
C GLY A 23 5.43 -9.02 5.94
N TYR A 24 6.36 -9.88 5.50
CA TYR A 24 6.37 -11.31 5.78
C TYR A 24 6.45 -11.65 7.27
N ASP A 25 6.84 -10.69 8.10
CA ASP A 25 6.76 -10.75 9.56
C ASP A 25 5.32 -10.60 10.11
N GLY A 26 4.32 -10.48 9.25
CA GLY A 26 2.91 -10.34 9.61
C GLY A 26 2.54 -8.94 10.11
N VAL A 27 3.41 -7.95 9.94
CA VAL A 27 3.17 -6.58 10.40
C VAL A 27 2.73 -5.71 9.22
N LEU A 28 1.57 -5.09 9.36
CA LEU A 28 1.09 -4.06 8.44
C LEU A 28 1.74 -2.73 8.80
N ARG A 29 2.39 -2.10 7.82
CA ARG A 29 3.09 -0.82 7.97
C ARG A 29 2.53 0.21 7.02
N THR A 30 2.50 1.46 7.48
CA THR A 30 2.32 2.64 6.62
C THR A 30 3.65 3.34 6.45
N PHE A 31 3.91 3.80 5.24
CA PHE A 31 5.14 4.46 4.84
C PHE A 31 4.84 5.82 4.23
N ASP A 32 5.74 6.79 4.39
CA ASP A 32 5.73 8.01 3.58
C ASP A 32 6.29 7.77 2.17
N ALA A 33 6.36 8.85 1.37
CA ALA A 33 6.97 8.83 0.03
C ALA A 33 8.42 8.32 0.05
N GLU A 34 9.15 8.63 1.11
CA GLU A 34 10.55 8.29 1.30
C GLU A 34 10.78 6.91 1.94
N ARG A 35 9.72 6.12 2.13
CA ARG A 35 9.74 4.79 2.76
C ARG A 35 10.13 4.81 4.24
N ASN A 36 9.98 5.94 4.91
CA ASN A 36 10.02 5.98 6.38
C ASN A 36 8.71 5.43 6.94
N ILE A 37 8.79 4.64 8.01
CA ILE A 37 7.62 4.04 8.64
C ILE A 37 6.89 5.09 9.48
N LEU A 38 5.60 5.30 9.19
CA LEU A 38 4.73 6.23 9.91
C LEU A 38 3.95 5.55 11.03
N ASP A 39 3.51 4.31 10.78
CA ASP A 39 2.81 3.48 11.75
C ASP A 39 3.00 1.99 11.42
N ALA A 40 2.80 1.15 12.42
CA ALA A 40 2.95 -0.29 12.32
C ALA A 40 2.02 -1.01 13.29
N ILE A 41 1.34 -2.04 12.81
CA ILE A 41 0.45 -2.89 13.62
C ILE A 41 0.71 -4.36 13.25
N GLY A 42 0.98 -5.18 14.26
CA GLY A 42 1.07 -6.63 14.11
C GLY A 42 -0.31 -7.24 13.84
N LEU A 43 -0.50 -7.85 12.68
CA LEU A 43 -1.74 -8.53 12.32
C LEU A 43 -1.73 -9.96 12.87
N ASN A 44 -2.91 -10.45 13.25
CA ASN A 44 -3.09 -11.88 13.54
C ASN A 44 -3.31 -12.68 12.24
N PRO A 45 -3.22 -14.02 12.27
CA PRO A 45 -3.41 -14.86 11.07
C PRO A 45 -4.77 -14.71 10.38
N THR A 46 -5.82 -14.34 11.12
CA THR A 46 -7.15 -14.08 10.54
C THR A 46 -7.16 -12.77 9.75
N HIS A 47 -6.56 -11.70 10.27
CA HIS A 47 -6.40 -10.44 9.55
C HIS A 47 -5.50 -10.56 8.33
N ILE A 48 -4.46 -11.40 8.39
CA ILE A 48 -3.58 -11.68 7.25
C ILE A 48 -4.35 -12.40 6.13
N ARG A 49 -5.19 -13.39 6.48
CA ARG A 49 -6.09 -14.04 5.51
C ARG A 49 -7.10 -13.05 4.91
N GLU A 50 -7.66 -12.16 5.72
CA GLU A 50 -8.55 -11.08 5.25
C GLU A 50 -7.84 -10.13 4.28
N TYR A 51 -6.54 -9.85 4.48
CA TYR A 51 -5.74 -9.02 3.57
C TYR A 51 -5.60 -9.62 2.17
N TYR A 52 -5.61 -10.95 2.07
CA TYR A 52 -5.52 -11.70 0.82
C TYR A 52 -6.86 -12.29 0.37
N ASP A 53 -8.00 -11.85 0.93
CA ASP A 53 -9.30 -12.37 0.51
C ASP A 53 -9.54 -12.07 -0.98
N GLY A 54 -9.79 -13.12 -1.77
CA GLY A 54 -9.90 -13.05 -3.23
C GLY A 54 -8.57 -12.93 -4.00
N LEU A 55 -7.41 -13.05 -3.34
CA LEU A 55 -6.08 -12.98 -3.94
C LEU A 55 -5.24 -14.23 -3.61
N PRO A 56 -4.29 -14.63 -4.48
CA PRO A 56 -3.35 -15.71 -4.14
C PRO A 56 -2.46 -15.28 -2.97
N MET A 57 -2.55 -16.00 -1.86
CA MET A 57 -1.72 -15.75 -0.67
C MET A 57 -0.39 -16.50 -0.76
N PRO A 58 0.76 -15.81 -0.64
CA PRO A 58 2.06 -16.48 -0.57
C PRO A 58 2.18 -17.44 0.63
N GLU A 59 2.82 -18.60 0.44
CA GLU A 59 2.93 -19.63 1.50
C GLU A 59 3.54 -19.12 2.80
N ARG A 60 4.49 -18.17 2.72
CA ARG A 60 5.14 -17.57 3.90
C ARG A 60 4.15 -16.91 4.87
N PHE A 61 2.98 -16.48 4.38
CA PHE A 61 1.94 -15.88 5.20
C PHE A 61 1.04 -16.89 5.91
N LEU A 62 1.09 -18.18 5.56
CA LEU A 62 0.27 -19.22 6.21
C LEU A 62 0.60 -19.37 7.70
N THR A 63 1.84 -19.10 8.09
CA THR A 63 2.34 -19.24 9.46
C THR A 63 2.71 -17.91 10.11
N ALA A 64 2.48 -16.78 9.44
CA ALA A 64 2.87 -15.47 9.94
C ALA A 64 1.91 -14.99 11.06
N ASP A 65 2.46 -14.38 12.11
CA ASP A 65 1.71 -13.71 13.17
C ASP A 65 2.49 -12.49 13.68
N GLY A 66 2.09 -11.31 13.22
CA GLY A 66 2.76 -10.05 13.54
C GLY A 66 2.61 -9.60 14.98
N ARG A 67 1.72 -10.22 15.76
CA ARG A 67 1.55 -9.92 17.19
C ARG A 67 2.75 -10.35 18.03
N ASN A 68 3.55 -11.28 17.51
CA ASN A 68 4.77 -11.77 18.15
C ASN A 68 5.99 -10.87 17.88
N VAL A 69 5.86 -9.87 17.01
CA VAL A 69 6.94 -8.93 16.70
C VAL A 69 6.98 -7.85 17.78
N SER A 70 8.18 -7.55 18.30
CA SER A 70 8.33 -6.51 19.31
C SER A 70 8.02 -5.12 18.73
N ARG A 71 7.57 -4.18 19.57
CA ARG A 71 7.30 -2.80 19.11
C ARG A 71 8.52 -2.15 18.46
N ARG A 72 9.73 -2.47 18.92
CA ARG A 72 10.97 -1.98 18.32
C ARG A 72 11.14 -2.51 16.90
N ASP A 73 11.01 -3.83 16.74
CA ASP A 73 11.28 -4.50 15.47
C ASP A 73 10.18 -4.21 14.43
N MET A 74 8.97 -3.85 14.88
CA MET A 74 7.92 -3.30 14.01
C MET A 74 8.39 -2.06 13.23
N PHE A 75 9.25 -1.21 13.80
CA PHE A 75 9.80 -0.02 13.12
C PHE A 75 11.23 -0.20 12.61
N HIS A 76 11.82 -1.38 12.80
CA HIS A 76 13.14 -1.73 12.27
C HIS A 76 13.07 -3.07 11.55
N PRO A 77 12.22 -3.19 10.50
CA PRO A 77 12.06 -4.43 9.79
C PRO A 77 13.28 -4.78 8.94
N ASP A 78 13.36 -6.05 8.54
CA ASP A 78 14.25 -6.47 7.48
C ASP A 78 13.96 -5.72 6.18
N ALA A 79 15.00 -5.49 5.37
CA ALA A 79 14.90 -4.72 4.13
C ALA A 79 13.89 -5.32 3.13
N GLU A 80 13.64 -6.63 3.17
CA GLU A 80 12.63 -7.29 2.33
C GLU A 80 11.19 -6.87 2.64
N ASN A 81 10.94 -6.38 3.85
CA ASN A 81 9.63 -5.91 4.31
C ASN A 81 9.42 -4.41 4.06
N ILE A 82 10.40 -3.74 3.44
CA ILE A 82 10.31 -2.34 3.03
C ILE A 82 10.11 -2.29 1.50
N PRO A 83 8.95 -1.83 1.01
CA PRO A 83 8.72 -1.73 -0.43
C PRO A 83 9.76 -0.84 -1.11
N ARG A 84 10.35 -1.32 -2.22
CA ARG A 84 11.32 -0.54 -2.99
C ARG A 84 10.74 0.80 -3.43
N LYS A 85 11.56 1.85 -3.46
CA LYS A 85 11.22 3.09 -4.15
C LYS A 85 11.16 2.83 -5.65
N THR A 86 10.10 3.34 -6.27
CA THR A 86 9.95 3.32 -7.73
C THR A 86 11.03 4.20 -8.33
N THR A 87 11.85 3.65 -9.22
CA THR A 87 12.87 4.45 -9.92
C THR A 87 12.23 5.32 -11.00
N GLU A 88 12.96 6.30 -11.54
CA GLU A 88 12.45 7.09 -12.66
C GLU A 88 12.24 6.23 -13.92
N GLU A 89 13.07 5.19 -14.10
CA GLU A 89 12.90 4.19 -15.15
C GLU A 89 11.61 3.37 -14.95
N ASP A 90 11.32 2.91 -13.72
CA ASP A 90 10.08 2.21 -13.39
C ASP A 90 8.86 3.09 -13.71
N ARG A 91 8.93 4.38 -13.39
CA ARG A 91 7.87 5.36 -13.68
C ARG A 91 7.72 5.59 -15.18
N ALA A 92 8.82 5.74 -15.92
CA ALA A 92 8.81 5.90 -17.37
C ALA A 92 8.20 4.66 -18.06
N ARG A 93 8.61 3.45 -17.66
CA ARG A 93 8.05 2.18 -18.14
C ARG A 93 6.56 2.06 -17.84
N THR A 94 6.14 2.42 -16.62
CA THR A 94 4.72 2.42 -16.24
C THR A 94 3.90 3.41 -17.07
N ARG A 95 4.43 4.63 -17.31
CA ARG A 95 3.78 5.64 -18.16
C ARG A 95 3.61 5.15 -19.60
N ALA A 96 4.69 4.64 -20.21
CA ALA A 96 4.64 4.09 -21.57
C ALA A 96 3.65 2.92 -21.71
N TYR A 97 3.63 2.02 -20.72
CA TYR A 97 2.67 0.91 -20.69
C TYR A 97 1.22 1.39 -20.57
N ASN A 98 0.96 2.38 -19.70
CA ASN A 98 -0.37 2.94 -19.53
C ASN A 98 -0.85 3.70 -20.78
N GLU A 99 0.05 4.39 -21.48
CA GLU A 99 -0.26 5.04 -22.76
C GLU A 99 -0.62 4.02 -23.84
N GLU A 100 0.10 2.90 -23.91
CA GLU A 100 -0.22 1.81 -24.84
C GLU A 100 -1.57 1.14 -24.49
N LEU A 101 -1.87 0.90 -23.21
CA LEU A 101 -3.19 0.39 -22.81
C LEU A 101 -4.31 1.34 -23.21
N LYS A 102 -4.13 2.65 -22.99
CA LYS A 102 -5.09 3.68 -23.44
C LYS A 102 -5.29 3.65 -24.96
N ARG A 103 -4.21 3.53 -25.74
CA ARG A 103 -4.27 3.38 -27.20
C ARG A 103 -5.06 2.14 -27.62
N ARG A 104 -4.91 1.04 -26.88
CA ARG A 104 -5.64 -0.22 -27.12
C ARG A 104 -7.09 -0.20 -26.62
N GLY A 105 -7.56 0.93 -26.07
CA GLY A 105 -8.90 1.06 -25.50
C GLY A 105 -9.09 0.26 -24.20
N VAL A 106 -8.00 -0.22 -23.60
CA VAL A 106 -8.05 -0.94 -22.31
C VAL A 106 -8.14 0.11 -21.21
N SER A 107 -9.35 0.34 -20.72
CA SER A 107 -9.59 1.11 -19.51
C SER A 107 -9.02 0.34 -18.32
N CYS A 108 -7.89 0.79 -17.79
CA CYS A 108 -7.36 0.26 -16.54
C CYS A 108 -8.25 0.78 -15.40
N CYS A 109 -8.73 -0.09 -14.50
CA CYS A 109 -9.64 0.22 -13.39
C CYS A 109 -9.06 1.13 -12.29
N VAL A 110 -8.02 1.92 -12.59
CA VAL A 110 -7.47 2.89 -11.66
C VAL A 110 -8.52 3.99 -11.53
N ALA A 111 -9.14 4.08 -10.34
CA ALA A 111 -9.99 5.20 -9.98
C ALA A 111 -9.14 6.49 -9.93
N SER A 112 -8.89 7.07 -11.10
CA SER A 112 -8.45 8.45 -11.22
C SER A 112 -9.58 9.30 -10.64
N LYS A 113 -9.39 9.83 -9.43
CA LYS A 113 -10.15 11.00 -9.02
C LYS A 113 -9.76 12.14 -9.95
N SER A 114 -10.49 12.27 -11.05
CA SER A 114 -10.47 13.45 -11.91
C SER A 114 -11.03 14.62 -11.10
N THR A 115 -10.16 15.48 -10.58
CA THR A 115 -10.55 16.83 -10.17
C THR A 115 -10.58 17.70 -11.42
N ASP A 116 -11.62 17.56 -12.23
CA ASP A 116 -11.91 18.49 -13.31
C ASP A 116 -12.87 19.57 -12.81
N GLY A 117 -12.34 20.79 -12.75
CA GLY A 117 -13.04 22.00 -13.20
C GLY A 117 -14.09 22.62 -12.30
N VAL A 118 -13.67 23.43 -11.32
CA VAL A 118 -14.47 24.60 -10.92
C VAL A 118 -13.97 25.81 -11.72
N LYS A 119 -14.71 26.19 -12.76
CA LYS A 119 -14.64 27.55 -13.31
C LYS A 119 -15.69 28.40 -12.60
N PRO A 120 -15.34 29.49 -11.89
CA PRO A 120 -16.33 30.46 -11.47
C PRO A 120 -16.75 31.31 -12.68
N ASN A 121 -18.04 31.26 -13.01
CA ASN A 121 -18.65 32.14 -13.99
C ASN A 121 -18.71 33.58 -13.45
N THR A 122 -18.22 34.51 -14.25
CA THR A 122 -18.47 35.95 -14.11
C THR A 122 -19.81 36.28 -14.74
N THR A 123 -20.72 36.89 -14.00
CA THR A 123 -21.65 37.95 -14.48
C THR A 123 -22.09 38.76 -13.27
#